data_AF-A0A078HA49-F1
#
_entry.id   AF-A0A078HA49-F1
#
_cell.length_a   1.000
_cell.length_b   1.000
_cell.length_c   1.000
_cell.angle_alpha   90.00
_cell.angle_beta   90.00
_cell.angle_gamma   90.00
#
_symmetry.space_group_name_H-M   'P 1'
#
loop_
_entity.id
_entity.type
_entity.pdbx_description
1 polymer ?
#
loop_
_entity_poly.entity_id
_entity_poly.type
_entity_poly.pdbx_seq_one_letter_code
_entity_poly.pdbx_strand_id
1 'polypeptide(L)'
;MDGGAEGSQQPHLILANKLFLLTHPDVQDIEKVQLKSDVLDSIKSDGMAPLYETLAASSVLELDQSLLDSMRASNEEELKKLDEKIADAEENLGGSEVREALLAKALYFIRISDKYLHRRILWG
;
A
#
# COMPACT_ATOMS: atom_id res chain seq x y z
N MET A 1 -20.36 1.31 32.94
CA MET A 1 -20.72 1.52 31.52
C MET A 1 -19.41 1.68 30.78
N ASP A 2 -18.89 0.57 30.26
CA ASP A 2 -17.66 0.53 29.50
C ASP A 2 -17.99 1.01 28.09
N GLY A 3 -17.58 2.23 27.76
CA GLY A 3 -17.78 2.83 26.45
C GLY A 3 -16.89 2.10 25.47
N GLY A 4 -17.43 1.06 24.83
CA GLY A 4 -16.76 0.34 23.76
C GLY A 4 -16.27 1.36 22.73
N ALA A 5 -14.95 1.52 22.66
CA ALA A 5 -14.31 2.30 21.62
C ALA A 5 -14.85 1.80 20.28
N GLU A 6 -15.54 2.68 19.55
CA GLU A 6 -15.88 2.43 18.15
C GLU A 6 -14.58 2.05 17.46
N GLY A 7 -14.43 0.76 17.14
CA GLY A 7 -13.22 0.24 16.54
C GLY A 7 -13.05 0.94 15.20
N SER A 8 -12.12 1.90 15.13
CA SER A 8 -11.77 2.56 13.88
C SER A 8 -11.45 1.47 12.86
N GLN A 9 -12.30 1.35 11.84
CA GLN A 9 -12.13 0.34 10.82
C GLN A 9 -10.75 0.50 10.20
N GLN A 10 -10.01 -0.61 10.09
CA GLN A 10 -8.65 -0.56 9.56
C GLN A 10 -8.66 0.06 8.15
N PRO A 11 -7.72 0.96 7.80
CA PRO A 11 -7.72 1.67 6.52
C PRO A 11 -7.81 0.75 5.29
N HIS A 12 -7.17 -0.43 5.37
CA HIS A 12 -7.23 -1.45 4.32
C HIS A 12 -8.63 -2.07 4.15
N LEU A 13 -9.40 -2.23 5.23
CA LEU A 13 -10.79 -2.70 5.16
C LEU A 13 -11.70 -1.63 4.53
N ILE A 14 -11.45 -0.36 4.83
CA ILE A 14 -12.19 0.76 4.21
C ILE A 14 -11.90 0.78 2.71
N LEU A 15 -10.63 0.67 2.30
CA LEU A 15 -10.23 0.62 0.90
C LEU A 15 -10.85 -0.58 0.18
N ALA A 16 -10.81 -1.77 0.78
CA ALA A 16 -11.42 -2.98 0.22
C ALA A 16 -12.94 -2.82 0.01
N ASN A 17 -13.64 -2.21 0.97
CA ASN A 17 -15.07 -1.92 0.84
C ASN A 17 -15.36 -0.94 -0.31
N LYS A 18 -14.57 0.14 -0.44
CA LYS A 18 -14.71 1.10 -1.55
C LYS A 18 -14.47 0.44 -2.91
N LEU A 19 -13.47 -0.44 -3.01
CA LEU A 19 -13.20 -1.21 -4.23
C LEU A 19 -14.36 -2.16 -4.58
N PHE A 20 -14.92 -2.83 -3.58
CA PHE A 20 -16.09 -3.68 -3.77
C PHE A 20 -17.28 -2.89 -4.34
N LEU A 21 -17.59 -1.74 -3.74
CA LEU A 21 -18.67 -0.84 -4.20
C LEU A 21 -18.43 -0.34 -5.64
N LEU A 22 -17.19 -0.04 -6.01
CA LEU A 22 -16.85 0.36 -7.39
C LEU A 22 -17.15 -0.72 -8.43
N THR A 23 -17.05 -1.99 -8.06
CA THR A 23 -17.34 -3.13 -8.94
C THR A 23 -18.82 -3.54 -8.94
N HIS A 24 -19.64 -2.99 -8.03
CA HIS A 24 -21.02 -3.40 -7.86
C HIS A 24 -21.95 -2.72 -8.90
N PRO A 25 -22.83 -3.48 -9.57
CA PRO A 25 -23.69 -2.93 -10.64
C PRO A 25 -24.72 -1.91 -10.14
N ASP A 26 -25.18 -2.03 -8.90
CA ASP A 26 -26.24 -1.16 -8.33
C ASP A 26 -25.75 0.21 -7.82
N VAL A 27 -24.44 0.48 -7.88
CA VAL A 27 -23.89 1.78 -7.45
C VAL A 27 -24.03 2.79 -8.58
N GLN A 28 -24.64 3.94 -8.28
CA GLN A 28 -24.86 5.00 -9.25
C GLN A 28 -23.54 5.59 -9.75
N ASP A 29 -23.49 6.01 -11.02
CA ASP A 29 -22.25 6.55 -11.60
C ASP A 29 -21.74 7.78 -10.87
N ILE A 30 -22.62 8.60 -10.28
CA ILE A 30 -22.24 9.76 -9.47
C ILE A 30 -21.50 9.36 -8.18
N GLU A 31 -21.91 8.26 -7.54
CA GLU A 31 -21.24 7.71 -6.35
C GLU A 31 -19.91 7.05 -6.73
N LYS A 32 -19.83 6.43 -7.91
CA LYS A 32 -18.58 5.86 -8.43
C LYS A 32 -17.50 6.92 -8.64
N VAL A 33 -17.85 8.14 -9.06
CA VAL A 33 -16.87 9.23 -9.23
C VAL A 33 -16.19 9.56 -7.89
N GLN A 34 -16.98 9.73 -6.82
CA GLN A 34 -16.42 10.02 -5.50
C GLN A 34 -15.59 8.83 -4.98
N LEU A 35 -16.09 7.61 -5.13
CA LEU A 35 -15.37 6.41 -4.72
C LEU A 35 -14.03 6.25 -5.46
N LYS A 36 -13.97 6.57 -6.76
CA LYS A 36 -12.72 6.55 -7.53
C LYS A 36 -11.71 7.58 -7.03
N SER A 37 -12.17 8.80 -6.72
CA SER A 37 -11.31 9.84 -6.14
C SER A 37 -10.72 9.39 -4.81
N ASP A 38 -11.58 8.92 -3.91
CA ASP A 38 -11.16 8.44 -2.58
C ASP A 38 -10.16 7.28 -2.65
N VAL A 39 -10.39 6.34 -3.57
CA VAL A 39 -9.48 5.20 -3.81
C VAL A 39 -8.14 5.69 -4.35
N LEU A 40 -8.16 6.63 -5.31
CA LEU A 40 -6.95 7.21 -5.87
C LEU A 40 -6.12 7.96 -4.82
N ASP A 41 -6.78 8.73 -3.94
CA ASP A 41 -6.11 9.45 -2.86
C ASP A 41 -5.47 8.49 -1.85
N SER A 42 -6.16 7.40 -1.51
CA SER A 42 -5.63 6.34 -0.65
C SER A 42 -4.39 5.67 -1.28
N ILE A 43 -4.47 5.36 -2.59
CA ILE A 43 -3.36 4.77 -3.35
C ILE A 43 -2.14 5.69 -3.36
N LYS A 44 -2.36 6.99 -3.59
CA LYS A 44 -1.28 8.00 -3.60
C LYS A 44 -0.65 8.16 -2.23
N SER A 45 -1.46 8.24 -1.18
CA SER A 45 -1.00 8.42 0.21
C SER A 45 -0.10 7.26 0.66
N ASP A 46 -0.49 6.03 0.34
CA ASP A 46 0.21 4.83 0.80
C ASP A 46 1.21 4.26 -0.22
N GLY A 47 1.39 4.91 -1.37
CA GLY A 47 2.31 4.46 -2.41
C GLY A 47 1.93 3.10 -3.01
N MET A 48 0.63 2.80 -3.12
CA MET A 48 0.12 1.50 -3.57
C MET A 48 0.20 1.31 -5.09
N ALA A 49 1.38 1.50 -5.67
CA ALA A 49 1.64 1.41 -7.11
C ALA A 49 1.13 0.10 -7.76
N PRO A 50 1.32 -1.11 -7.15
CA PRO A 50 0.80 -2.35 -7.73
C PRO A 50 -0.73 -2.42 -7.78
N LEU A 51 -1.40 -1.79 -6.81
CA LEU A 51 -2.86 -1.70 -6.81
C LEU A 51 -3.33 -0.74 -7.91
N TYR A 52 -2.66 0.41 -8.06
CA TYR A 52 -2.96 1.37 -9.11
C TYR A 52 -2.91 0.75 -10.51
N GLU A 53 -1.85 0.00 -10.82
CA GLU A 53 -1.73 -0.72 -12.10
C GLU A 53 -2.85 -1.73 -12.32
N THR A 54 -3.25 -2.45 -11.27
CA THR A 54 -4.34 -3.44 -11.37
C THR A 54 -5.67 -2.76 -11.69
N LEU A 55 -5.94 -1.62 -11.06
CA LEU A 55 -7.17 -0.86 -11.27
C LEU A 55 -7.20 -0.18 -12.64
N ALA A 56 -6.04 0.29 -13.10
CA ALA A 56 -5.88 0.79 -14.47
C ALA A 56 -6.11 -0.32 -15.51
N ALA A 57 -5.52 -1.51 -15.31
CA ALA A 57 -5.70 -2.66 -16.19
C ALA A 57 -7.16 -3.18 -16.22
N SER A 58 -7.89 -2.98 -15.12
CA SER A 58 -9.31 -3.33 -15.01
C SER A 58 -10.25 -2.23 -15.52
N SER A 59 -9.72 -1.16 -16.12
CA SER A 59 -10.47 0.02 -16.59
C SER A 59 -11.30 0.72 -15.50
N VAL A 60 -10.94 0.53 -14.22
CA VAL A 60 -11.61 1.17 -13.09
C VAL A 60 -11.10 2.60 -12.92
N LEU A 61 -9.79 2.81 -13.06
CA LEU A 61 -9.11 4.10 -12.99
C LEU A 61 -8.36 4.39 -14.30
N GLU A 62 -8.14 5.67 -14.58
CA GLU A 62 -7.27 6.10 -15.68
C GLU A 62 -5.81 5.96 -15.27
N LEU A 63 -4.98 5.44 -16.17
CA LEU A 63 -3.54 5.28 -15.95
C LEU A 63 -2.83 6.60 -16.22
N ASP A 64 -2.24 7.18 -15.17
CA ASP A 64 -1.25 8.23 -15.26
C ASP A 64 0.13 7.62 -15.03
N GLN A 65 0.90 7.51 -16.11
CA GLN A 65 2.24 6.94 -16.08
C GLN A 65 3.20 7.76 -15.21
N SER A 66 3.06 9.08 -15.22
CA SER A 66 3.90 9.98 -14.40
C SER A 66 3.64 9.75 -12.91
N LEU A 67 2.36 9.62 -12.55
CA LEU A 67 1.97 9.29 -11.19
C LEU A 67 2.51 7.93 -10.77
N LEU A 68 2.34 6.91 -11.62
CA LEU A 68 2.83 5.56 -11.34
C LEU A 68 4.35 5.52 -11.15
N ASP A 69 5.10 6.19 -12.02
CA ASP A 69 6.56 6.23 -11.95
C ASP A 69 7.03 7.00 -10.72
N SER A 70 6.37 8.10 -10.35
CA SER A 70 6.68 8.82 -9.12
C SER A 70 6.45 7.97 -7.85
N MET A 71 5.37 7.20 -7.79
CA MET A 71 5.11 6.28 -6.68
C MET A 71 6.15 5.16 -6.62
N ARG A 72 6.54 4.60 -7.77
CA ARG A 72 7.59 3.58 -7.84
C ARG A 72 8.94 4.12 -7.39
N ALA A 73 9.33 5.30 -7.87
CA ALA A 73 10.57 5.95 -7.48
C ALA A 73 10.62 6.23 -5.97
N SER A 74 9.53 6.77 -5.40
CA SER A 74 9.44 6.99 -3.96
C SER A 74 9.51 5.68 -3.18
N ASN A 75 8.87 4.62 -3.66
CA ASN A 75 8.94 3.31 -3.03
C ASN A 75 10.35 2.70 -3.06
N GLU A 76 11.05 2.81 -4.19
CA GLU A 76 12.43 2.34 -4.32
C GLU A 76 13.39 3.11 -3.41
N GLU A 77 13.22 4.44 -3.30
CA GLU A 77 14.04 5.26 -2.41
C GLU A 77 13.85 4.88 -0.93
N GLU A 78 12.61 4.71 -0.48
CA GLU A 78 12.31 4.30 0.89
C GLU A 78 12.78 2.87 1.19
N LEU A 79 12.61 1.94 0.26
CA LEU A 79 13.14 0.58 0.39
C LEU A 79 14.66 0.59 0.50
N LYS A 80 15.35 1.42 -0.29
CA LYS A 80 16.80 1.58 -0.21
C LYS A 80 17.24 2.10 1.16
N LYS A 81 16.55 3.11 1.72
CA LYS A 81 16.83 3.61 3.07
C LYS A 81 16.64 2.53 4.15
N LEU A 82 15.62 1.69 3.98
CA LEU A 82 15.36 0.57 4.90
C LEU A 82 16.46 -0.50 4.79
N ASP A 83 16.93 -0.80 3.58
CA ASP A 83 18.03 -1.73 3.34
C ASP A 83 19.35 -1.23 3.91
N GLU A 84 19.66 0.05 3.74
CA GLU A 84 20.83 0.69 4.36
C GLU A 84 20.76 0.63 5.90
N LYS A 85 19.58 0.85 6.49
CA LYS A 85 19.38 0.71 7.95
C LYS A 85 19.56 -0.73 8.44
N ILE A 86 19.11 -1.72 7.66
CA ILE A 86 19.31 -3.13 8.01
C ILE A 86 20.81 -3.45 7.99
N ALA A 87 21.53 -3.05 6.92
CA ALA A 87 22.96 -3.29 6.80
C ALA A 87 23.76 -2.63 7.93
N ASP A 88 23.45 -1.37 8.28
CA ASP A 88 24.08 -0.68 9.40
C ASP A 88 23.81 -1.38 10.75
N ALA A 89 22.57 -1.83 10.98
CA ALA A 89 22.22 -2.56 12.19
C ALA A 89 22.94 -3.91 12.30
N GLU A 90 23.11 -4.62 11.19
CA GLU A 90 23.83 -5.90 11.09
C GLU A 90 25.33 -5.72 11.35
N GLU A 91 25.93 -4.63 10.87
CA GLU A 91 27.37 -4.37 11.03
C GLU A 91 27.72 -3.76 12.40
N ASN A 92 26.87 -2.86 12.93
CA ASN A 92 27.27 -1.94 14.01
C ASN A 92 26.46 -2.02 15.31
N LEU A 93 25.20 -2.49 15.30
CA LEU A 93 24.27 -2.28 16.43
C LEU A 93 23.89 -3.57 17.17
N GLY A 94 23.60 -4.65 16.43
CA GLY A 94 23.26 -5.96 16.99
C GLY A 94 21.81 -6.40 16.76
N GLY A 95 21.44 -7.53 17.36
CA GLY A 95 20.24 -8.28 16.96
C GLY A 95 18.89 -7.60 17.23
N SER A 96 18.80 -6.68 18.19
CA SER A 96 17.55 -5.98 18.49
C SER A 96 17.22 -4.97 17.39
N GLU A 97 18.22 -4.19 16.99
CA GLU A 97 18.14 -3.17 15.96
C GLU A 97 17.93 -3.79 14.59
N VAL A 98 18.58 -4.92 14.30
CA VAL A 98 18.34 -5.72 13.08
C VAL A 98 16.87 -6.15 13.02
N ARG A 99 16.32 -6.65 14.13
CA ARG A 99 14.91 -7.08 14.18
C ARG A 99 13.95 -5.91 13.95
N GLU A 100 14.24 -4.74 14.53
CA GLU A 100 13.42 -3.54 14.33
C GLU A 100 13.48 -3.02 12.89
N ALA A 101 14.67 -3.00 12.28
CA ALA A 101 14.84 -2.58 10.89
C ALA A 101 14.12 -3.53 9.91
N LEU A 102 14.21 -4.85 10.15
CA LEU A 102 13.46 -5.86 9.39
C LEU A 102 11.94 -5.70 9.57
N LEU A 103 11.48 -5.43 10.79
CA LEU A 103 10.06 -5.17 11.06
C LEU A 103 9.58 -3.92 10.32
N ALA A 104 10.36 -2.84 10.32
CA ALA A 104 10.04 -1.62 9.58
C ALA A 104 9.88 -1.89 8.08
N LYS A 105 10.77 -2.70 7.51
CA LYS A 105 10.68 -3.11 6.09
C LYS A 105 9.44 -3.95 5.81
N ALA A 106 9.10 -4.89 6.70
CA ALA A 106 7.88 -5.70 6.56
C ALA A 106 6.61 -4.84 6.62
N LEU A 107 6.52 -3.90 7.58
CA LEU A 107 5.40 -2.97 7.70
C LEU A 107 5.28 -2.06 6.47
N TYR A 108 6.41 -1.64 5.89
CA TYR A 108 6.42 -0.87 4.66
C TYR A 108 5.80 -1.64 3.49
N PHE A 109 6.17 -2.91 3.31
CA PHE A 109 5.58 -3.76 2.27
C PHE A 109 4.08 -3.97 2.43
N ILE A 110 3.60 -4.12 3.67
CA ILE A 110 2.17 -4.21 3.97
C ILE A 110 1.46 -2.91 3.55
N ARG A 111 2.06 -1.75 3.85
CA ARG A 111 1.50 -0.43 3.54
C ARG A 111 1.35 -0.21 2.03
N ILE A 112 2.41 -0.42 1.24
CA ILE A 112 2.35 -0.22 -0.22
C ILE A 112 1.50 -1.29 -0.92
N SER A 113 0.88 -2.21 -0.16
CA SER A 113 0.11 -3.33 -0.67
C SER A 113 0.87 -4.04 -1.78
N ASP A 114 2.17 -4.31 -1.55
CA ASP A 114 2.95 -5.10 -2.47
C ASP A 114 2.56 -6.58 -2.30
N LYS A 115 1.42 -6.91 -2.93
CA LYS A 115 0.90 -8.26 -3.09
C LYS A 115 1.92 -9.20 -3.77
N TYR A 116 3.05 -8.69 -4.28
CA TYR A 116 4.11 -9.47 -4.92
C TYR A 116 5.30 -9.82 -4.01
N LEU A 117 5.27 -9.56 -2.70
CA LEU A 117 6.24 -10.19 -1.78
C LEU A 117 6.20 -11.73 -1.87
N HIS A 118 5.11 -12.31 -2.35
CA HIS A 118 5.04 -13.76 -2.59
C HIS A 118 5.94 -14.25 -3.75
N ARG A 119 6.33 -13.41 -4.71
CA ARG A 119 7.09 -13.86 -5.89
C ARG A 119 8.60 -13.60 -5.82
N ARG A 120 9.06 -12.64 -5.01
CA ARG A 120 10.49 -12.30 -4.89
C ARG A 120 11.25 -13.03 -3.77
N ILE A 121 10.54 -13.65 -2.81
CA ILE A 121 11.17 -14.39 -1.70
C ILE A 121 11.22 -15.90 -1.95
N LEU A 122 10.49 -16.43 -2.94
CA LEU A 122 10.40 -17.88 -3.22
C LEU A 122 11.27 -18.38 -4.37
N TRP A 123 11.96 -17.51 -5.10
CA TRP A 123 12.90 -17.87 -6.18
C TRP A 123 14.11 -16.94 -6.16
N GLY A 124 14.88 -17.03 -5.07
CA GLY A 124 16.22 -16.46 -4.90
C GLY A 124 17.09 -17.46 -4.19
#